data_AF-A0A2G9UY65-F1
#
_entry.id   AF-A0A2G9UY65-F1
#
_cell.length_a   1.000
_cell.length_b   1.000
_cell.length_c   1.000
_cell.angle_alpha   90.00
_cell.angle_beta   90.00
_cell.angle_gamma   90.00
#
_symmetry.space_group_name_H-M   'P 1'
#
loop_
_entity.id
_entity.type
_entity.pdbx_description
1 polymer ?
#
loop_
_entity_poly.entity_id
_entity_poly.type
_entity_poly.pdbx_seq_one_letter_code
_entity_poly.pdbx_strand_id
1 'polypeptide(L)' 'MVILLGFLVMGGILEETWCAFGGRVFGCLYITKEQMLNALDEAGVCLEDDRKCILYEINDMFVICARKRHPEKV' A
#
# COMPACT_ATOMS: atom_id res chain seq x y z
N MET A 1 2.62 8.10 -2.83
CA MET A 1 3.58 7.04 -2.49
C MET A 1 4.88 7.69 -2.04
N VAL A 2 5.29 7.50 -0.79
CA VAL A 2 6.54 8.08 -0.27
C VAL A 2 7.47 6.94 0.13
N ILE A 3 8.70 6.95 -0.38
CA ILE A 3 9.76 6.01 0.00
C ILE A 3 10.81 6.79 0.78
N LEU A 4 10.99 6.48 2.07
CA LEU A 4 11.98 7.12 2.95
C LEU A 4 12.89 6.06 3.54
N LEU A 5 14.19 6.15 3.28
CA LEU A 5 15.22 5.34 3.96
C LEU A 5 14.93 3.82 3.97
N GLY A 6 14.30 3.30 2.90
CA GLY A 6 13.93 1.89 2.77
C GLY A 6 12.51 1.52 3.21
N PHE A 7 11.74 2.46 3.77
CA PHE A 7 10.33 2.29 4.12
C PHE A 7 9.41 2.89 3.05
N LEU A 8 8.38 2.15 2.70
CA LEU A 8 7.24 2.55 1.88
C LEU A 8 6.08 2.90 2.79
N VAL A 9 5.59 4.14 2.71
CA VAL A 9 4.30 4.52 3.30
C VAL A 9 3.30 4.81 2.18
N MET A 10 2.18 4.10 2.19
CA MET A 10 1.11 4.22 1.21
C MET A 10 -0.23 4.21 1.93
N GLY A 11 -1.22 4.92 1.40
CA GLY A 11 -2.61 4.79 1.80
C GLY A 11 -3.52 4.90 0.59
N GLY A 12 -4.71 4.34 0.71
CA GLY A 12 -5.68 4.28 -0.36
C GLY A 12 -7.02 3.73 0.11
N ILE A 13 -7.93 3.52 -0.83
CA ILE A 13 -9.26 2.93 -0.60
C ILE A 13 -9.32 1.64 -1.42
N LEU A 14 -9.73 0.54 -0.78
CA LEU A 14 -9.92 -0.76 -1.40
C LEU A 14 -11.28 -0.81 -2.07
N GLU A 15 -11.36 -1.57 -3.16
CA GLU A 15 -12.61 -1.89 -3.87
C GLU A 15 -13.42 -0.69 -4.40
N GLU A 16 -12.85 0.51 -4.37
CA GLU A 16 -13.47 1.73 -4.86
C GLU A 16 -13.09 1.99 -6.33
N THR A 17 -14.08 2.38 -7.13
CA THR A 17 -13.92 2.57 -8.58
C THR A 17 -14.00 4.03 -9.01
N TRP A 18 -14.36 4.92 -8.09
CA TRP A 18 -14.47 6.35 -8.38
C TRP A 18 -14.16 7.22 -7.17
N CYS A 19 -13.75 8.45 -7.42
CA CYS A 19 -13.67 9.47 -6.38
C CYS A 19 -14.16 10.82 -6.91
N ALA A 20 -14.75 11.64 -6.03
CA ALA A 20 -15.21 12.97 -6.37
C ALA A 20 -14.39 14.03 -5.63
N PHE A 21 -13.84 14.98 -6.38
CA PHE A 21 -13.08 16.09 -5.81
C PHE A 21 -13.25 17.35 -6.66
N GLY A 22 -13.52 18.50 -6.03
CA GLY A 22 -13.67 19.78 -6.73
C GLY A 22 -14.81 19.81 -7.75
N GLY A 23 -15.90 19.07 -7.50
CA GLY A 23 -17.04 18.97 -8.42
C GLY A 23 -16.80 18.10 -9.66
N ARG A 24 -15.70 17.33 -9.69
CA ARG A 24 -15.37 16.40 -10.77
C ARG A 24 -15.31 14.98 -10.25
N VAL A 25 -15.60 14.02 -11.11
CA VAL A 25 -15.49 12.58 -10.84
C VAL A 25 -14.30 12.01 -11.59
N PHE A 26 -13.50 11.21 -10.91
CA PHE A 26 -12.34 10.52 -11.45
C PHE A 26 -12.54 9.01 -11.29
N GLY A 27 -12.05 8.23 -12.26
CA GLY A 27 -11.99 6.77 -12.11
C GLY A 27 -10.86 6.37 -11.17
N CYS A 28 -11.10 5.37 -10.34
CA CYS A 28 -10.11 4.74 -9.46
C CYS A 28 -9.84 3.31 -9.94
N LEU A 29 -8.62 2.83 -9.67
CA LEU A 29 -8.28 1.43 -9.89
C LEU A 29 -8.98 0.59 -8.81
N TYR A 30 -9.87 -0.30 -9.23
CA TYR A 30 -10.40 -1.33 -8.34
C TYR A 30 -9.27 -2.25 -7.91
N ILE A 31 -9.00 -2.30 -6.61
CA ILE A 31 -7.97 -3.15 -6.04
C ILE A 31 -8.47 -3.76 -4.73
N THR A 32 -8.36 -5.08 -4.62
CA THR A 32 -8.63 -5.81 -3.39
C THR A 32 -7.41 -5.80 -2.47
N LYS A 33 -7.63 -6.08 -1.18
CA LYS A 33 -6.54 -6.24 -0.20
C LYS A 33 -5.49 -7.26 -0.67
N GLU A 34 -5.94 -8.40 -1.17
CA GLU A 34 -5.06 -9.48 -1.62
C GLU A 34 -4.20 -9.05 -2.81
N GLN A 35 -4.80 -8.40 -3.81
CA GLN A 35 -4.06 -7.87 -4.95
C GLN A 35 -3.02 -6.83 -4.53
N MET A 36 -3.37 -5.95 -3.58
CA MET A 36 -2.44 -4.97 -3.04
C MET A 36 -1.26 -5.63 -2.32
N LEU A 37 -1.52 -6.63 -1.46
CA LEU A 37 -0.48 -7.37 -0.76
C LEU A 37 0.43 -8.17 -1.71
N ASN A 38 -0.15 -8.84 -2.70
CA ASN A 38 0.61 -9.59 -3.71
C ASN A 38 1.50 -8.64 -4.54
N ALA A 39 0.97 -7.50 -4.98
CA ALA A 39 1.76 -6.51 -5.72
C ALA A 39 2.94 -5.96 -4.91
N LEU A 40 2.78 -5.81 -3.58
CA LEU A 40 3.88 -5.40 -2.70
C LEU A 40 4.94 -6.49 -2.59
N ASP A 41 4.55 -7.75 -2.41
CA ASP A 41 5.49 -8.87 -2.34
C ASP A 41 6.27 -9.04 -3.65
N GLU A 42 5.59 -8.95 -4.80
CA GLU A 42 6.22 -8.95 -6.14
C GLU A 42 7.21 -7.80 -6.32
N ALA A 43 6.92 -6.63 -5.73
CA ALA A 43 7.82 -5.47 -5.71
C ALA A 43 8.99 -5.61 -4.72
N GLY A 44 9.07 -6.73 -3.99
CA GLY A 44 10.06 -6.97 -2.95
C GLY A 44 9.86 -6.06 -1.73
N VAL A 45 8.62 -5.65 -1.47
CA VAL A 45 8.25 -4.83 -0.32
C VAL A 45 7.49 -5.69 0.69
N CYS A 46 8.03 -5.80 1.90
CA CYS A 46 7.49 -6.69 2.91
C CYS A 46 6.95 -5.95 4.12
N LEU A 47 5.88 -6.52 4.65
CA LEU A 47 5.42 -6.30 6.00
C LEU A 47 6.20 -7.26 6.90
N GLU A 48 7.44 -6.91 7.26
CA GLU A 48 8.21 -7.69 8.24
C GLU A 48 7.49 -7.66 9.60
N ASP A 49 7.47 -8.76 10.36
CA ASP A 49 6.89 -8.86 11.71
C ASP A 49 7.74 -8.15 12.79
N ASP A 50 8.46 -7.10 12.38
CA ASP A 50 8.99 -6.12 13.30
C ASP A 50 7.87 -5.11 13.57
N ARG A 51 7.74 -4.65 14.82
CA ARG A 51 6.75 -3.65 15.29
C ARG A 51 6.71 -2.31 14.50
N LYS A 52 7.48 -2.20 13.41
CA LYS A 52 7.64 -1.03 12.54
C LYS A 52 6.86 -1.15 11.23
N CYS A 53 6.52 -2.37 10.78
CA CYS A 53 5.68 -2.55 9.60
C CYS A 53 4.23 -2.75 10.05
N ILE A 54 3.32 -1.92 9.55
CA ILE A 54 1.94 -1.86 10.04
C ILE A 54 1.02 -1.76 8.84
N LEU A 55 0.01 -2.62 8.80
CA LEU A 55 -1.17 -2.43 7.96
C LEU A 55 -2.32 -2.02 8.87
N TYR A 56 -2.83 -0.82 8.66
CA TYR A 56 -4.04 -0.33 9.31
C TYR A 56 -5.14 -0.21 8.27
N GLU A 57 -6.32 -0.71 8.61
CA GLU A 57 -7.49 -0.73 7.72
C GLU A 57 -8.73 -0.35 8.50
N ILE A 58 -9.51 0.60 7.99
CA ILE A 58 -10.79 1.03 8.56
C ILE A 58 -11.72 1.46 7.43
N ASN A 59 -12.93 0.88 7.37
CA ASN A 59 -13.95 1.19 6.35
C ASN A 59 -13.35 1.23 4.93
N ASP A 60 -12.67 0.15 4.54
CA ASP A 60 -12.02 -0.02 3.23
C ASP A 60 -10.87 0.95 2.93
N MET A 61 -10.60 1.91 3.80
CA MET A 61 -9.41 2.76 3.73
C MET A 61 -8.24 2.06 4.40
N PHE A 62 -7.11 1.98 3.70
CA PHE A 62 -5.89 1.38 4.22
C PHE A 62 -4.77 2.40 4.34
N VAL A 63 -3.90 2.19 5.33
CA VAL A 63 -2.58 2.78 5.44
C VAL A 63 -1.60 1.66 5.72
N ILE A 64 -0.54 1.61 4.92
CA ILE A 64 0.52 0.63 5.03
C ILE A 64 1.86 1.32 5.22
N CYS A 65 2.62 0.82 6.19
CA CYS A 65 4.04 1.07 6.37
C CYS A 65 4.75 -0.27 6.14
N ALA A 66 5.52 -0.37 5.07
CA ALA A 66 6.24 -1.58 4.68
C ALA A 66 7.71 -1.25 4.39
N ARG A 67 8.57 -2.26 4.30
CA ARG A 67 10.00 -2.08 4.04
C ARG A 67 10.40 -2.81 2.76
N LYS A 68 11.25 -2.19 1.94
CA LYS A 68 11.85 -2.90 0.81
C LYS A 68 12.84 -3.95 1.35
N ARG A 69 12.74 -5.21 0.90
CA ARG A 69 13.75 -6.24 1.18
C ARG A 69 15.11 -5.69 0.74
N HIS A 70 16.10 -5.74 1.62
CA HIS A 70 17.48 -5.51 1.18
C HIS A 70 17.82 -6.64 0.18
N PRO A 71 18.49 -6.33 -0.95
CA PRO A 71 19.11 -7.40 -1.71
C PRO A 71 20.11 -8.09 -0.79
N GLU A 72 19.93 -9.39 -0.55
CA GLU A 72 20.99 -10.20 0.04
C GLU A 72 22.25 -9.93 -0.77
N LYS A 73 23.31 -9.52 -0.08
CA LYS A 73 24.65 -9.63 -0.63
C LYS A 73 24.97 -11.13 -0.65
N VAL A 74 24.69 -11.77 -1.78
CA VAL A 74 25.36 -13.03 -2.14
C VAL A 74 26.83 -12.73 -2.40
#